data_AF-A0A7J7NXW9-F1
#
_entry.id   AF-A0A7J7NXW9-F1
#
_cell.length_a   1.000
_cell.length_b   1.000
_cell.length_c   1.000
_cell.angle_alpha   90.00
_cell.angle_beta   90.00
_cell.angle_gamma   90.00
#
_symmetry.space_group_name_H-M   'P 1'
#
loop_
_entity.id
_entity.type
_entity.pdbx_description
1 polymer ?
#
loop_
_entity_poly.entity_id
_entity_poly.type
_entity_poly.pdbx_seq_one_letter_code
_entity_poly.pdbx_strand_id
1 'polypeptide(L)'
;MRNTKVIAVVYGPREVQNWSQQINDKALVRYEYNMANFSTGDRMRKQKGDRRYTEISLVIRQTVEACILTHLMPCSQIYIFVQVLQADGGTRSACINAATLAVADAGIPTCYLVTSCSAGYLNSTPLLDLNYVEDSVGGVDVTVGIPAKFDKVTLIQMDVKLPMDTFENITQFTVEGCKEITNYIREVHFDCIYRDIGALSSKESKLLAGNHSIAQVIQETLRTSSIISFTLREAVENVELEGLLIPKGWKVIPLFRAIHHPEKIYPEHEKFNPSLFEAQPRPNTYLPFGIGGYSCPGSELAKLEMLVFLYHLTNDYRWKVVGEEEGIHYGSFPVPKGGLTLKITHKEE
;
A
#
# COMPACT_ATOMS: atom_id res chain seq x y z
N MET A 1 -1.27 -12.05 16.10
CA MET A 1 -0.92 -12.27 17.51
C MET A 1 -1.63 -13.54 17.97
N ARG A 2 -0.92 -14.67 17.91
CA ARG A 2 -1.39 -16.03 18.28
C ARG A 2 -2.88 -16.29 18.00
N ASN A 3 -3.69 -16.56 19.04
CA ASN A 3 -5.13 -16.83 18.90
C ASN A 3 -6.02 -15.58 19.08
N THR A 4 -5.43 -14.40 19.26
CA THR A 4 -6.19 -13.15 19.38
C THR A 4 -6.74 -12.76 18.01
N LYS A 5 -8.07 -12.77 17.89
CA LYS A 5 -8.79 -12.44 16.65
C LYS A 5 -9.49 -11.11 16.80
N VAL A 6 -9.17 -10.19 15.90
CA VAL A 6 -9.68 -8.83 15.90
C VAL A 6 -10.17 -8.51 14.49
N ILE A 7 -11.29 -7.80 14.40
CA ILE A 7 -11.77 -7.20 13.16
C ILE A 7 -11.74 -5.69 13.32
N ALA A 8 -11.18 -5.00 12.33
CA ALA A 8 -11.15 -3.54 12.26
C ALA A 8 -11.88 -3.10 11.00
N VAL A 9 -12.67 -2.03 11.12
CA VAL A 9 -13.43 -1.44 10.02
C VAL A 9 -13.21 0.07 10.05
N VAL A 10 -12.94 0.65 8.88
CA VAL A 10 -12.74 2.08 8.74
C VAL A 10 -13.80 2.65 7.82
N TYR A 11 -14.42 3.74 8.27
CA TYR A 11 -15.39 4.51 7.51
C TYR A 11 -14.88 5.94 7.39
N GLY A 12 -14.59 6.37 6.18
CA GLY A 12 -14.10 7.73 5.94
C GLY A 12 -13.31 7.82 4.64
N PRO A 13 -12.94 9.04 4.22
CA PRO A 13 -13.37 10.31 4.79
C PRO A 13 -14.85 10.60 4.47
N ARG A 14 -15.64 10.99 5.48
CA ARG A 14 -17.06 11.37 5.34
C ARG A 14 -17.30 12.72 6.00
N GLU A 15 -18.33 13.44 5.59
CA GLU A 15 -18.68 14.70 6.24
C GLU A 15 -19.10 14.48 7.71
N VAL A 16 -18.74 15.41 8.59
CA VAL A 16 -19.03 15.31 10.02
C VAL A 16 -20.54 15.45 10.23
N GLN A 17 -21.18 14.45 10.88
CA GLN A 17 -22.63 14.46 11.09
C GLN A 17 -23.12 15.63 11.97
N ASN A 18 -22.30 16.05 12.94
CA ASN A 18 -22.59 17.18 13.81
C ASN A 18 -21.65 18.34 13.49
N TRP A 19 -22.18 19.42 12.92
CA TRP A 19 -21.39 20.62 12.59
C TRP A 19 -20.66 21.24 13.80
N SER A 20 -21.18 21.05 15.02
CA SER A 20 -20.51 21.52 16.24
C SER A 20 -19.19 20.80 16.56
N GLN A 21 -18.98 19.61 16.00
CA GLN A 21 -17.79 18.77 16.23
C GLN A 21 -16.81 18.84 15.05
N GLN A 22 -17.12 19.68 14.05
CA GLN A 22 -16.31 19.83 12.86
C GLN A 22 -15.06 20.64 13.17
N ILE A 23 -13.93 20.16 12.67
CA ILE A 23 -12.65 20.85 12.71
C ILE A 23 -12.35 21.30 11.29
N ASN A 24 -12.16 22.60 11.09
CA ASN A 24 -11.96 23.17 9.75
C ASN A 24 -10.60 22.80 9.16
N ASP A 25 -9.56 22.73 9.99
CA ASP A 25 -8.18 22.59 9.51
C ASP A 25 -7.73 21.12 9.38
N LYS A 26 -8.48 20.17 9.95
CA LYS A 26 -8.08 18.75 10.05
C LYS A 26 -9.28 17.81 10.04
N ALA A 27 -9.06 16.58 9.60
CA ALA A 27 -10.01 15.50 9.79
C ALA A 27 -10.17 15.13 11.28
N LEU A 28 -11.42 14.91 11.70
CA LEU A 28 -11.76 14.34 13.00
C LEU A 28 -11.59 12.81 12.98
N VAL A 29 -10.63 12.28 13.72
CA VAL A 29 -10.45 10.83 13.89
C VAL A 29 -11.23 10.36 15.11
N ARG A 30 -12.14 9.40 14.92
CA ARG A 30 -12.84 8.69 15.98
C ARG A 30 -12.43 7.23 15.99
N TYR A 31 -12.21 6.71 17.18
CA TYR A 31 -11.85 5.32 17.39
C TYR A 31 -12.77 4.73 18.45
N GLU A 32 -13.33 3.57 18.15
CA GLU A 32 -14.16 2.81 19.08
C GLU A 32 -13.60 1.41 19.28
N TYR A 33 -13.16 1.13 20.50
CA TYR A 33 -12.78 -0.20 20.94
C TYR A 33 -13.97 -0.94 21.53
N ASN A 34 -14.24 -2.15 21.06
CA ASN A 34 -15.23 -3.02 21.65
C ASN A 34 -14.71 -4.46 21.72
N MET A 35 -15.11 -5.17 22.78
CA MET A 35 -14.76 -6.56 23.01
C MET A 35 -16.04 -7.40 23.04
N ALA A 36 -16.05 -8.51 22.31
CA ALA A 36 -17.25 -9.35 22.21
C ALA A 36 -17.49 -10.07 23.53
N ASN A 37 -18.76 -10.25 23.92
CA ASN A 37 -19.09 -10.85 25.22
C ASN A 37 -18.58 -12.29 25.37
N PHE A 38 -18.30 -12.96 24.26
CA PHE A 38 -17.78 -14.34 24.19
C PHE A 38 -16.28 -14.40 23.87
N SER A 39 -15.59 -13.26 23.79
CA SER A 39 -14.19 -13.22 23.38
C SER A 39 -13.21 -13.69 24.44
N THR A 40 -13.61 -13.64 25.71
CA THR A 40 -12.89 -14.13 26.88
C THR A 40 -13.44 -15.50 27.32
N GLY A 41 -12.64 -16.26 28.09
CA GLY A 41 -13.04 -17.57 28.59
C GLY A 41 -14.34 -17.55 29.41
N ASP A 42 -14.55 -16.50 30.20
CA ASP A 42 -15.82 -16.23 30.86
C ASP A 42 -16.67 -15.22 30.08
N ARG A 43 -17.98 -15.47 29.99
CA ARG A 43 -18.91 -14.57 29.31
C ARG A 43 -19.04 -13.26 30.09
N MET A 44 -18.52 -12.18 29.52
CA MET A 44 -18.62 -10.85 30.12
C MET A 44 -20.02 -10.25 29.97
N ARG A 45 -20.52 -9.61 31.03
CA ARG A 45 -21.74 -8.79 30.98
C ARG A 45 -21.35 -7.36 30.60
N LYS A 46 -21.89 -6.84 29.49
CA LYS A 46 -21.61 -5.45 29.06
C LYS A 46 -22.01 -4.46 30.15
N GLN A 47 -21.02 -3.80 30.75
CA GLN A 47 -21.25 -2.55 31.48
C GLN A 47 -21.12 -1.39 30.51
N LYS A 48 -22.13 -0.52 30.47
CA LYS A 48 -22.11 0.67 29.63
C LYS A 48 -21.11 1.67 30.24
N GLY A 49 -20.05 1.99 29.50
CA GLY A 49 -19.05 2.98 29.93
C GLY A 49 -17.89 2.41 30.75
N ASP A 50 -17.35 1.26 30.35
CA ASP A 50 -16.12 0.75 30.96
C ASP A 50 -14.95 1.74 30.75
N ARG A 51 -14.30 2.12 31.85
CA ARG A 51 -13.15 3.02 31.85
C ARG A 51 -11.99 2.44 31.04
N ARG A 52 -11.78 1.13 31.13
CA ARG A 52 -10.69 0.44 30.41
C ARG A 52 -10.86 0.55 28.90
N TYR A 53 -12.09 0.44 28.40
CA TYR A 53 -12.34 0.53 26.95
C TYR A 53 -12.16 1.95 26.45
N THR A 54 -12.54 2.94 27.26
CA THR A 54 -12.36 4.36 26.94
C THR A 54 -10.87 4.71 26.88
N GLU A 55 -10.09 4.20 27.83
CA GLU A 55 -8.63 4.38 27.87
C GLU A 55 -7.96 3.75 26.64
N ILE A 56 -8.21 2.46 26.38
CA ILE A 56 -7.67 1.75 25.21
C ILE A 56 -8.06 2.47 23.91
N SER A 57 -9.31 2.93 23.80
CA SER A 57 -9.77 3.67 22.62
C SER A 57 -8.97 4.95 22.41
N LEU A 58 -8.72 5.71 23.49
CA LEU A 58 -7.99 6.97 23.41
C LEU A 58 -6.53 6.76 23.02
N VAL A 59 -5.90 5.74 23.60
CA VAL A 59 -4.51 5.38 23.33
C VAL A 59 -4.32 4.96 21.87
N ILE A 60 -5.17 4.05 21.38
CA ILE A 60 -5.07 3.59 19.99
C ILE A 60 -5.39 4.71 19.02
N ARG A 61 -6.40 5.55 19.31
CA ARG A 61 -6.71 6.73 18.50
C ARG A 61 -5.48 7.63 18.36
N GLN A 62 -4.85 8.00 19.45
CA GLN A 62 -3.68 8.89 19.43
C GLN A 62 -2.52 8.29 18.63
N THR A 63 -2.34 6.97 18.72
CA THR A 63 -1.28 6.25 18.02
C THR A 63 -1.52 6.24 16.50
N VAL A 64 -2.75 5.93 16.07
CA VAL A 64 -3.11 5.87 14.64
C VAL A 64 -3.23 7.27 14.03
N GLU A 65 -3.82 8.22 14.76
CA GLU A 65 -3.98 9.63 14.35
C GLU A 65 -2.63 10.30 14.09
N ALA A 66 -1.58 9.94 14.83
CA ALA A 66 -0.23 10.46 14.63
C ALA A 66 0.36 10.13 13.24
N CYS A 67 -0.19 9.12 12.54
CA CYS A 67 0.27 8.72 11.21
C CYS A 67 -0.68 9.11 10.07
N ILE A 68 -1.93 9.46 10.37
CA ILE A 68 -2.90 9.91 9.37
C ILE A 68 -2.62 11.36 8.98
N LEU A 69 -2.62 11.63 7.67
CA LEU A 69 -2.48 12.98 7.12
C LEU A 69 -3.80 13.75 7.18
N THR A 70 -4.24 14.10 8.39
CA THR A 70 -5.53 14.75 8.64
C THR A 70 -5.70 16.11 7.96
N HIS A 71 -4.59 16.80 7.65
CA HIS A 71 -4.61 18.09 6.97
C HIS A 71 -5.02 18.00 5.48
N LEU A 72 -4.89 16.82 4.86
CA LEU A 72 -5.34 16.61 3.48
C LEU A 72 -6.86 16.45 3.37
N MET A 73 -7.56 16.27 4.49
CA MET A 73 -8.98 15.95 4.56
C MET A 73 -9.70 16.89 5.55
N PRO A 74 -9.73 18.22 5.30
CA PRO A 74 -10.42 19.16 6.17
C PRO A 74 -11.92 18.86 6.25
N CYS A 75 -12.57 19.26 7.34
CA CYS A 75 -14.01 19.11 7.56
C CYS A 75 -14.55 17.66 7.48
N SER A 76 -13.66 16.68 7.44
CA SER A 76 -14.01 15.26 7.29
C SER A 76 -13.90 14.51 8.61
N GLN A 77 -14.61 13.41 8.72
CA GLN A 77 -14.57 12.47 9.82
C GLN A 77 -14.07 11.12 9.31
N ILE A 78 -13.15 10.53 10.05
CA ILE A 78 -12.69 9.15 9.89
C ILE A 78 -13.11 8.39 11.13
N TYR A 79 -13.90 7.35 10.97
CA TYR A 79 -14.41 6.52 12.06
C TYR A 79 -13.84 5.11 11.95
N ILE A 80 -13.03 4.74 12.95
CA ILE A 80 -12.33 3.46 13.05
C ILE A 80 -13.03 2.65 14.15
N PHE A 81 -13.62 1.52 13.78
CA PHE A 81 -14.29 0.63 14.69
C PHE A 81 -13.50 -0.68 14.79
N VAL A 82 -13.14 -1.08 16.01
CA VAL A 82 -12.39 -2.31 16.24
C VAL A 82 -13.14 -3.20 17.23
N GLN A 83 -13.36 -4.44 16.81
CA GLN A 83 -14.05 -5.46 17.58
C GLN A 83 -13.13 -6.65 17.82
N VAL A 84 -12.85 -6.93 19.10
CA VAL A 84 -12.14 -8.14 19.52
C VAL A 84 -13.13 -9.31 19.56
N LEU A 85 -12.86 -10.35 18.79
CA LEU A 85 -13.68 -11.56 18.69
C LEU A 85 -13.17 -12.68 19.60
N GLN A 86 -11.85 -12.79 19.75
CA GLN A 86 -11.18 -13.75 20.63
C GLN A 86 -9.98 -13.06 21.25
N ALA A 87 -9.85 -13.10 22.58
CA ALA A 87 -8.77 -12.47 23.33
C ALA A 87 -7.86 -13.53 23.95
N ASP A 88 -6.59 -13.56 23.54
CA ASP A 88 -5.56 -14.50 24.02
C ASP A 88 -4.25 -13.76 24.35
N GLY A 89 -4.34 -12.56 24.92
CA GLY A 89 -3.19 -11.68 25.20
C GLY A 89 -2.90 -10.68 24.08
N GLY A 90 -2.13 -9.63 24.39
CA GLY A 90 -1.70 -8.62 23.43
C GLY A 90 -2.83 -7.86 22.72
N THR A 91 -4.03 -7.79 23.31
CA THR A 91 -5.25 -7.29 22.62
C THR A 91 -5.11 -5.86 22.12
N ARG A 92 -4.49 -4.98 22.92
CA ARG A 92 -4.17 -3.58 22.53
C ARG A 92 -3.33 -3.56 21.26
N SER A 93 -2.28 -4.37 21.23
CA SER A 93 -1.35 -4.42 20.11
C SER A 93 -1.97 -4.99 18.85
N ALA A 94 -2.78 -6.05 18.99
CA ALA A 94 -3.52 -6.63 17.88
C ALA A 94 -4.49 -5.60 17.27
N CYS A 95 -5.13 -4.77 18.10
CA CYS A 95 -6.05 -3.73 17.64
C CYS A 95 -5.33 -2.60 16.89
N ILE A 96 -4.16 -2.17 17.34
CA ILE A 96 -3.36 -1.14 16.62
C ILE A 96 -2.94 -1.65 15.25
N ASN A 97 -2.44 -2.89 15.18
CA ASN A 97 -2.02 -3.51 13.92
C ASN A 97 -3.22 -3.66 12.96
N ALA A 98 -4.37 -4.15 13.46
CA ALA A 98 -5.59 -4.29 12.66
C ALA A 98 -6.13 -2.93 12.18
N ALA A 99 -6.14 -1.90 13.05
CA ALA A 99 -6.56 -0.56 12.69
C ALA A 99 -5.66 0.06 11.62
N THR A 100 -4.34 -0.11 11.75
CA THR A 100 -3.37 0.41 10.77
C THR A 100 -3.59 -0.24 9.40
N LEU A 101 -3.76 -1.56 9.36
CA LEU A 101 -4.04 -2.26 8.12
C LEU A 101 -5.36 -1.80 7.50
N ALA A 102 -6.42 -1.64 8.30
CA ALA A 102 -7.71 -1.18 7.83
C ALA A 102 -7.70 0.28 7.32
N VAL A 103 -6.89 1.16 7.93
CA VAL A 103 -6.70 2.53 7.45
C VAL A 103 -5.95 2.55 6.11
N ALA A 104 -4.95 1.69 5.95
CA ALA A 104 -4.21 1.53 4.69
C ALA A 104 -5.10 0.94 3.58
N ASP A 105 -5.89 -0.08 3.91
CA ASP A 105 -6.86 -0.73 3.02
C ASP A 105 -7.97 0.24 2.56
N ALA A 106 -8.43 1.12 3.46
CA ALA A 106 -9.37 2.18 3.12
C ALA A 106 -8.78 3.28 2.21
N GLY A 107 -7.48 3.22 1.87
CA GLY A 107 -6.81 4.21 1.02
C GLY A 107 -6.67 5.58 1.68
N ILE A 108 -6.75 5.66 3.01
CA ILE A 108 -6.59 6.93 3.72
C ILE A 108 -5.11 7.33 3.70
N PRO A 109 -4.79 8.58 3.31
CA PRO A 109 -3.40 9.04 3.29
C PRO A 109 -2.74 8.93 4.67
N THR A 110 -1.69 8.12 4.74
CA THR A 110 -0.84 7.95 5.94
C THR A 110 0.62 8.20 5.59
N CYS A 111 1.38 8.79 6.53
CA CYS A 111 2.83 8.93 6.33
C CYS A 111 3.55 7.60 6.43
N TYR A 112 3.17 6.79 7.41
CA TYR A 112 3.80 5.51 7.77
C TYR A 112 2.76 4.55 8.34
N LEU A 113 3.02 3.26 8.19
CA LEU A 113 2.30 2.23 8.95
C LEU A 113 2.80 2.23 10.39
N VAL A 114 1.88 2.17 11.35
CA VAL A 114 2.21 1.93 12.76
C VAL A 114 2.08 0.44 13.04
N THR A 115 3.07 -0.11 13.72
CA THR A 115 2.95 -1.44 14.29
C THR A 115 3.16 -1.40 15.78
N SER A 116 2.57 -2.34 16.48
CA SER A 116 2.81 -2.49 17.91
C SER A 116 2.95 -3.94 18.32
N CYS A 117 3.72 -4.12 19.37
CA CYS A 117 3.95 -5.40 20.00
C CYS A 117 3.90 -5.22 21.52
N SER A 118 3.50 -6.28 22.22
CA SER A 118 3.58 -6.37 23.68
C SER A 118 4.69 -7.36 24.04
N ALA A 119 5.49 -7.02 25.03
CA ALA A 119 6.47 -7.92 25.61
C ALA A 119 6.36 -7.94 27.11
N GLY A 120 6.70 -9.07 27.71
CA GLY A 120 6.75 -9.19 29.15
C GLY A 120 8.02 -9.80 29.66
N TYR A 121 8.12 -9.84 30.98
CA TYR A 121 9.29 -10.33 31.69
C TYR A 121 8.87 -11.43 32.66
N LEU A 122 9.23 -12.66 32.33
CA LEU A 122 8.88 -13.85 33.11
C LEU A 122 10.15 -14.66 33.40
N ASN A 123 10.34 -15.09 34.65
CA ASN A 123 11.49 -15.92 35.08
C ASN A 123 12.87 -15.40 34.65
N SER A 124 13.07 -14.07 34.72
CA SER A 124 14.29 -13.39 34.27
C SER A 124 14.56 -13.46 32.76
N THR A 125 13.54 -13.74 31.95
CA THR A 125 13.61 -13.78 30.49
C THR A 125 12.57 -12.85 29.86
N PRO A 126 12.95 -11.99 28.90
CA PRO A 126 12.00 -11.21 28.13
C PRO A 126 11.28 -12.11 27.11
N LEU A 127 9.96 -11.99 27.03
CA LEU A 127 9.10 -12.74 26.13
C LEU A 127 8.31 -11.77 25.25
N LEU A 128 8.27 -12.04 23.95
CA LEU A 128 7.53 -11.25 22.97
C LEU A 128 6.14 -11.87 22.71
N ASP A 129 5.12 -11.04 22.50
CA ASP A 129 3.74 -11.44 22.21
C ASP A 129 3.14 -12.39 23.27
N LEU A 130 2.97 -11.85 24.48
CA LEU A 130 2.43 -12.57 25.63
C LEU A 130 1.04 -13.16 25.33
N ASN A 131 0.84 -14.43 25.69
CA ASN A 131 -0.48 -15.05 25.69
C ASN A 131 -1.29 -14.73 26.96
N TYR A 132 -2.55 -15.16 27.02
CA TYR A 132 -3.40 -14.93 28.19
C TYR A 132 -2.84 -15.53 29.48
N VAL A 133 -2.21 -16.71 29.42
CA VAL A 133 -1.65 -17.39 30.60
C VAL A 133 -0.45 -16.62 31.13
N GLU A 134 0.45 -16.21 30.24
CA GLU A 134 1.66 -15.44 30.53
C GLU A 134 1.31 -14.07 31.14
N ASP A 135 0.29 -13.40 30.60
CA ASP A 135 -0.23 -12.13 31.13
C ASP A 135 -0.92 -12.32 32.50
N SER A 136 -1.67 -13.40 32.67
CA SER A 136 -2.41 -13.70 33.91
C SER A 136 -1.52 -14.05 35.11
N VAL A 137 -0.27 -14.46 34.88
CA VAL A 137 0.70 -14.74 35.96
C VAL A 137 1.09 -13.45 36.71
N GLY A 138 0.70 -12.27 36.21
CA GLY A 138 0.96 -10.99 36.87
C GLY A 138 2.39 -10.51 36.65
N GLY A 139 3.00 -10.91 35.53
CA GLY A 139 4.27 -10.38 35.07
C GLY A 139 4.15 -8.94 34.60
N VAL A 140 5.27 -8.37 34.13
CA VAL A 140 5.23 -7.05 33.52
C VAL A 140 4.77 -7.16 32.09
N ASP A 141 3.80 -6.35 31.67
CA ASP A 141 3.40 -6.13 30.28
C ASP A 141 3.86 -4.73 29.85
N VAL A 142 4.69 -4.68 28.80
CA VAL A 142 5.12 -3.45 28.14
C VAL A 142 4.63 -3.49 26.70
N THR A 143 3.73 -2.57 26.35
CA THR A 143 3.23 -2.40 24.99
C THR A 143 3.96 -1.23 24.33
N VAL A 144 4.57 -1.47 23.16
CA VAL A 144 5.31 -0.46 22.38
C VAL A 144 4.71 -0.34 20.98
N GLY A 145 4.50 0.89 20.51
CA GLY A 145 4.06 1.20 19.14
C GLY A 145 5.07 2.05 18.40
N ILE A 146 5.41 1.68 17.16
CA ILE A 146 6.47 2.30 16.36
C ILE A 146 6.01 2.49 14.91
N PRO A 147 6.24 3.65 14.29
CA PRO A 147 6.08 3.87 12.86
C PRO A 147 7.19 3.16 12.07
N ALA A 148 6.80 2.51 10.97
CA ALA A 148 7.63 1.65 10.14
C ALA A 148 8.92 2.25 9.52
N LYS A 149 9.14 3.57 9.62
CA LYS A 149 10.31 4.27 9.03
C LYS A 149 11.20 4.95 10.06
N PHE A 150 10.71 5.17 11.28
CA PHE A 150 11.45 5.88 12.31
C PHE A 150 11.57 5.01 13.55
N ASP A 151 12.76 5.00 14.18
CA ASP A 151 12.95 4.45 15.54
C ASP A 151 12.32 5.36 16.62
N LYS A 152 11.31 6.16 16.25
CA LYS A 152 10.59 7.03 17.17
C LYS A 152 9.36 6.29 17.68
N VAL A 153 9.38 5.96 18.96
CA VAL A 153 8.25 5.32 19.61
C VAL A 153 7.06 6.29 19.72
N THR A 154 5.89 5.87 19.24
CA THR A 154 4.63 6.64 19.32
C THR A 154 3.81 6.27 20.54
N LEU A 155 3.93 5.03 21.02
CA LEU A 155 3.22 4.52 22.17
C LEU A 155 4.15 3.70 23.07
N ILE A 156 4.14 3.98 24.36
CA ILE A 156 4.66 3.09 25.40
C ILE A 156 3.62 3.03 26.51
N GLN A 157 3.18 1.83 26.88
CA GLN A 157 2.39 1.60 28.09
C GLN A 157 3.01 0.49 28.92
N MET A 158 2.99 0.67 30.23
CA MET A 158 3.48 -0.29 31.21
C MET A 158 2.66 -0.16 32.48
N ASP A 159 2.23 -1.28 33.03
CA ASP A 159 1.32 -1.32 34.18
C ASP A 159 2.05 -1.62 35.51
N VAL A 160 3.32 -2.07 35.46
CA VAL A 160 4.10 -2.52 36.62
C VAL A 160 5.47 -1.82 36.69
N LYS A 161 6.00 -1.60 37.90
CA LYS A 161 7.32 -0.99 38.10
C LYS A 161 8.44 -1.97 37.72
N LEU A 162 9.41 -1.49 36.95
CA LEU A 162 10.61 -2.23 36.55
C LEU A 162 11.89 -1.45 36.91
N PRO A 163 13.00 -2.15 37.18
CA PRO A 163 14.33 -1.54 37.13
C PRO A 163 14.62 -0.98 35.73
N MET A 164 15.34 0.14 35.66
CA MET A 164 15.59 0.84 34.40
C MET A 164 16.32 -0.05 33.37
N ASP A 165 17.34 -0.78 33.81
CA ASP A 165 18.13 -1.67 32.95
C ASP A 165 17.25 -2.77 32.31
N THR A 166 16.32 -3.33 33.09
CA THR A 166 15.38 -4.34 32.61
C THR A 166 14.37 -3.74 31.63
N PHE A 167 13.89 -2.53 31.92
CA PHE A 167 12.97 -1.81 31.05
C PHE A 167 13.60 -1.48 29.69
N GLU A 168 14.86 -1.03 29.65
CA GLU A 168 15.57 -0.76 28.40
C GLU A 168 15.72 -2.02 27.55
N ASN A 169 16.15 -3.13 28.18
CA ASN A 169 16.28 -4.42 27.51
C ASN A 169 14.94 -4.91 26.91
N ILE A 170 13.85 -4.85 27.69
CA ILE A 170 12.53 -5.26 27.21
C ILE A 170 12.06 -4.35 26.07
N THR A 171 12.17 -3.03 26.22
CA THR A 171 11.71 -2.07 25.22
C THR A 171 12.45 -2.28 23.89
N GLN A 172 13.77 -2.46 23.93
CA GLN A 172 14.56 -2.73 22.73
C GLN A 172 14.16 -4.05 22.07
N PHE A 173 13.89 -5.09 22.87
CA PHE A 173 13.38 -6.37 22.37
C PHE A 173 12.00 -6.23 21.73
N THR A 174 11.10 -5.44 22.31
CA THR A 174 9.78 -5.14 21.72
C THR A 174 9.89 -4.34 20.43
N VAL A 175 10.83 -3.39 20.36
CA VAL A 175 11.10 -2.59 19.15
C VAL A 175 11.50 -3.51 17.99
N GLU A 176 12.35 -4.49 18.24
CA GLU A 176 12.75 -5.49 17.23
C GLU A 176 11.55 -6.32 16.78
N GLY A 177 10.69 -6.76 17.71
CA GLY A 177 9.43 -7.43 17.38
C GLY A 177 8.49 -6.59 16.51
N CYS A 178 8.38 -5.29 16.77
CA CYS A 178 7.59 -4.37 15.93
C CYS A 178 8.14 -4.25 14.50
N LYS A 179 9.47 -4.29 14.34
CA LYS A 179 10.12 -4.24 13.01
C LYS A 179 9.78 -5.49 12.18
N GLU A 180 9.79 -6.66 12.80
CA GLU A 180 9.39 -7.90 12.13
C GLU A 180 7.90 -7.89 11.74
N ILE A 181 7.02 -7.45 12.64
CA ILE A 181 5.58 -7.30 12.34
C ILE A 181 5.35 -6.31 11.19
N THR A 182 6.15 -5.25 11.13
CA THR A 182 6.08 -4.25 10.04
C THR A 182 6.37 -4.87 8.68
N ASN A 183 7.38 -5.72 8.59
CA ASN A 183 7.73 -6.41 7.34
C ASN A 183 6.60 -7.34 6.91
N TYR A 184 6.06 -8.13 7.85
CA TYR A 184 4.92 -9.01 7.59
C TYR A 184 3.67 -8.25 7.13
N ILE A 185 3.30 -7.15 7.80
CA ILE A 185 2.13 -6.35 7.41
C ILE A 185 2.34 -5.74 6.03
N ARG A 186 3.56 -5.29 5.69
CA ARG A 186 3.87 -4.80 4.35
C ARG A 186 3.65 -5.86 3.29
N GLU A 187 4.18 -7.07 3.49
CA GLU A 187 3.99 -8.20 2.57
C GLU A 187 2.50 -8.52 2.36
N VAL A 188 1.74 -8.65 3.45
CA VAL A 188 0.29 -8.92 3.39
C VAL A 188 -0.46 -7.79 2.68
N HIS A 189 -0.11 -6.53 2.96
CA HIS A 189 -0.75 -5.40 2.32
C HIS A 189 -0.46 -5.36 0.81
N PHE A 190 0.79 -5.64 0.40
CA PHE A 190 1.13 -5.80 -1.01
C PHE A 190 0.33 -6.93 -1.65
N ASP A 191 0.23 -8.10 -1.01
CA ASP A 191 -0.56 -9.22 -1.52
C ASP A 191 -2.05 -8.89 -1.66
N CYS A 192 -2.64 -8.15 -0.70
CA CYS A 192 -4.01 -7.66 -0.80
C CYS A 192 -4.18 -6.73 -2.01
N ILE A 193 -3.27 -5.77 -2.17
CA ILE A 193 -3.26 -4.87 -3.33
C ILE A 193 -3.17 -5.69 -4.63
N TYR A 194 -2.25 -6.65 -4.71
CA TYR A 194 -2.11 -7.52 -5.88
C TYR A 194 -3.36 -8.37 -6.15
N ARG A 195 -4.06 -8.82 -5.11
CA ARG A 195 -5.30 -9.58 -5.26
C ARG A 195 -6.45 -8.69 -5.76
N ASP A 196 -6.58 -7.49 -5.23
CA ASP A 196 -7.59 -6.54 -5.68
C ASP A 196 -7.33 -6.09 -7.11
N ILE A 197 -6.06 -5.85 -7.43
CA ILE A 197 -5.56 -5.65 -8.78
C ILE A 197 -5.85 -6.86 -9.69
N GLY A 198 -5.62 -8.09 -9.22
CA GLY A 198 -5.92 -9.30 -9.99
C GLY A 198 -7.43 -9.51 -10.19
N ALA A 199 -8.25 -9.15 -9.21
CA ALA A 199 -9.70 -9.15 -9.31
C ALA A 199 -10.18 -8.07 -10.30
N LEU A 200 -9.54 -6.90 -10.30
CA LEU A 200 -9.69 -5.90 -11.35
C LEU A 200 -9.26 -6.47 -12.70
N SER A 201 -8.16 -7.23 -12.79
CA SER A 201 -7.72 -7.91 -14.03
C SER A 201 -8.69 -8.96 -14.54
N SER A 202 -9.46 -9.60 -13.66
CA SER A 202 -10.54 -10.50 -14.08
C SER A 202 -11.75 -9.75 -14.68
N LYS A 203 -12.01 -8.51 -14.21
CA LYS A 203 -12.97 -7.59 -14.84
C LYS A 203 -12.40 -6.98 -16.12
N GLU A 204 -11.11 -6.64 -16.15
CA GLU A 204 -10.38 -6.26 -17.36
C GLU A 204 -10.51 -7.36 -18.39
N SER A 205 -10.24 -8.62 -18.06
CA SER A 205 -10.33 -9.76 -18.99
C SER A 205 -11.73 -9.87 -19.62
N LYS A 206 -12.79 -9.54 -18.88
CA LYS A 206 -14.16 -9.49 -19.42
C LYS A 206 -14.40 -8.26 -20.31
N LEU A 207 -13.85 -7.10 -19.95
CA LEU A 207 -13.97 -5.86 -20.73
C LEU A 207 -13.08 -5.88 -22.00
N LEU A 208 -11.90 -6.50 -21.91
CA LEU A 208 -10.92 -6.79 -22.96
C LEU A 208 -11.43 -7.88 -23.91
N ALA A 209 -12.14 -8.90 -23.40
CA ALA A 209 -12.81 -9.91 -24.24
C ALA A 209 -13.90 -9.29 -25.13
N GLY A 210 -14.51 -8.18 -24.71
CA GLY A 210 -15.46 -7.41 -25.52
C GLY A 210 -14.82 -6.38 -26.46
N ASN A 211 -13.61 -5.89 -26.14
CA ASN A 211 -12.93 -4.80 -26.85
C ASN A 211 -11.47 -5.14 -27.17
N HIS A 212 -11.25 -6.26 -27.87
CA HIS A 212 -9.91 -6.79 -28.16
C HIS A 212 -8.98 -5.76 -28.86
N SER A 213 -9.55 -4.81 -29.61
CA SER A 213 -8.82 -3.73 -30.27
C SER A 213 -8.21 -2.70 -29.30
N ILE A 214 -8.89 -2.35 -28.21
CA ILE A 214 -8.38 -1.36 -27.24
C ILE A 214 -7.19 -1.93 -26.46
N ALA A 215 -7.25 -3.22 -26.12
CA ALA A 215 -6.16 -3.94 -25.48
C ALA A 215 -4.85 -3.86 -26.27
N GLN A 216 -4.95 -4.15 -27.57
CA GLN A 216 -3.84 -4.12 -28.51
C GLN A 216 -3.25 -2.71 -28.65
N VAL A 217 -4.11 -1.69 -28.72
CA VAL A 217 -3.71 -0.28 -28.76
C VAL A 217 -2.92 0.10 -27.50
N ILE A 218 -3.34 -0.35 -26.32
CA ILE A 218 -2.61 -0.11 -25.05
C ILE A 218 -1.22 -0.74 -25.10
N GLN A 219 -1.13 -2.01 -25.51
CA GLN A 219 0.16 -2.71 -25.56
C GLN A 219 1.13 -2.07 -26.56
N GLU A 220 0.64 -1.66 -27.73
CA GLU A 220 1.43 -0.96 -28.75
C GLU A 220 1.83 0.46 -28.31
N THR A 221 0.97 1.14 -27.56
CA THR A 221 1.30 2.44 -26.93
C THR A 221 2.43 2.28 -25.93
N LEU A 222 2.35 1.27 -25.06
CA LEU A 222 3.39 0.93 -24.09
C LEU A 222 4.71 0.46 -24.74
N ARG A 223 4.65 -0.13 -25.95
CA ARG A 223 5.83 -0.45 -26.76
C ARG A 223 6.50 0.82 -27.28
N THR A 224 5.72 1.70 -27.90
CA THR A 224 6.22 2.89 -28.59
C THR A 224 6.67 3.99 -27.62
N SER A 225 5.94 4.12 -26.51
CA SER A 225 6.17 5.11 -25.46
C SER A 225 6.39 4.43 -24.12
N SER A 226 7.46 3.64 -24.04
CA SER A 226 7.84 2.94 -22.81
C SER A 226 8.02 3.91 -21.63
N ILE A 227 7.37 3.60 -20.51
CA ILE A 227 7.40 4.40 -19.28
C ILE A 227 8.80 4.39 -18.67
N ILE A 228 9.47 3.24 -18.69
CA ILE A 228 10.83 3.11 -18.16
C ILE A 228 11.83 3.14 -19.32
N SER A 229 12.42 4.30 -19.56
CA SER A 229 13.43 4.48 -20.62
C SER A 229 14.75 3.74 -20.29
N PHE A 230 15.19 3.84 -19.03
CA PHE A 230 16.44 3.25 -18.54
C PHE A 230 16.42 3.07 -17.02
N THR A 231 17.36 2.29 -16.50
CA THR A 231 17.65 2.24 -15.05
C THR A 231 19.12 2.46 -14.78
N LEU A 232 19.46 2.80 -13.55
CA LEU A 232 20.84 2.86 -13.07
C LEU A 232 21.16 1.55 -12.35
N ARG A 233 22.27 0.93 -12.72
CA ARG A 233 22.79 -0.28 -12.09
C ARG A 233 24.28 -0.14 -11.82
N GLU A 234 24.78 -0.89 -10.85
CA GLU A 234 26.20 -1.03 -10.59
C GLU A 234 26.58 -2.51 -10.72
N ALA A 235 27.68 -2.79 -11.43
CA ALA A 235 28.22 -4.12 -11.56
C ALA A 235 28.80 -4.57 -10.21
N VAL A 236 28.16 -5.54 -9.54
CA VAL A 236 28.63 -6.07 -8.24
C VAL A 236 29.80 -7.04 -8.38
N GLU A 237 30.03 -7.53 -9.60
CA GLU A 237 31.14 -8.39 -10.00
C GLU A 237 31.50 -8.11 -11.47
N ASN A 238 32.58 -8.73 -11.95
CA ASN A 238 32.96 -8.64 -13.36
C ASN A 238 31.94 -9.44 -14.20
N VAL A 239 31.34 -8.81 -15.21
CA VAL A 239 30.33 -9.42 -16.08
C VAL A 239 30.80 -9.39 -17.53
N GLU A 240 30.76 -10.52 -18.21
CA GLU A 240 31.04 -10.60 -19.65
C GLU A 240 29.72 -10.62 -20.44
N LEU A 241 29.51 -9.64 -21.31
CA LEU A 241 28.28 -9.47 -22.08
C LEU A 241 28.63 -9.30 -23.56
N GLU A 242 28.22 -10.26 -24.40
CA GLU A 242 28.51 -10.26 -25.84
C GLU A 242 30.01 -10.07 -26.18
N GLY A 243 30.90 -10.59 -25.33
CA GLY A 243 32.36 -10.46 -25.49
C GLY A 243 32.95 -9.15 -24.95
N LEU A 244 32.14 -8.29 -24.33
CA LEU A 244 32.59 -7.08 -23.63
C LEU A 244 32.63 -7.34 -22.11
N LEU A 245 33.77 -7.04 -21.50
CA LEU A 245 33.93 -7.13 -20.05
C LEU A 245 33.47 -5.83 -19.37
N ILE A 246 32.51 -5.95 -18.47
CA ILE A 246 32.04 -4.89 -17.57
C ILE A 246 32.68 -5.13 -16.18
N PRO A 247 33.65 -4.32 -15.76
CA PRO A 247 34.31 -4.51 -14.47
C PRO A 247 33.40 -4.22 -13.28
N LYS A 248 33.67 -4.88 -12.15
CA LYS A 248 33.05 -4.59 -10.86
C LYS A 248 33.19 -3.10 -10.49
N GLY A 249 32.11 -2.51 -9.97
CA GLY A 249 32.00 -1.11 -9.56
C GLY A 249 31.61 -0.15 -10.69
N TRP A 250 31.49 -0.63 -11.93
CA TRP A 250 31.03 0.21 -13.03
C TRP A 250 29.54 0.49 -12.94
N LYS A 251 29.16 1.74 -13.19
CA LYS A 251 27.77 2.16 -13.34
C LYS A 251 27.30 1.90 -14.77
N VAL A 252 26.24 1.13 -14.91
CA VAL A 252 25.67 0.73 -16.20
C VAL A 252 24.27 1.31 -16.31
N ILE A 253 23.91 1.75 -17.52
CA ILE A 253 22.59 2.24 -17.86
C ILE A 253 21.96 1.30 -18.89
N PRO A 254 21.18 0.29 -18.45
CA PRO A 254 20.41 -0.55 -19.37
C PRO A 254 19.30 0.30 -20.01
N LEU A 255 19.29 0.36 -21.34
CA LEU A 255 18.28 1.07 -22.13
C LEU A 255 17.11 0.12 -22.43
N PHE A 256 16.10 0.10 -21.56
CA PHE A 256 14.93 -0.78 -21.76
C PHE A 256 14.09 -0.42 -22.97
N ARG A 257 14.04 0.87 -23.33
CA ARG A 257 13.36 1.31 -24.56
C ARG A 257 13.88 0.57 -25.80
N ALA A 258 15.18 0.30 -25.87
CA ALA A 258 15.78 -0.38 -27.01
C ALA A 258 15.24 -1.80 -27.24
N ILE A 259 14.74 -2.47 -26.19
CA ILE A 259 14.16 -3.82 -26.27
C ILE A 259 12.84 -3.83 -27.05
N HIS A 260 12.14 -2.70 -27.12
CA HIS A 260 10.81 -2.57 -27.74
C HIS A 260 10.84 -2.14 -29.22
N HIS A 261 12.03 -1.89 -29.77
CA HIS A 261 12.24 -1.46 -31.16
C HIS A 261 13.11 -2.35 -32.07
N PRO A 262 13.63 -3.55 -31.68
CA PRO A 262 14.46 -4.30 -32.60
C PRO A 262 13.64 -4.84 -33.77
N GLU A 263 14.04 -4.48 -34.99
CA GLU A 263 13.33 -4.81 -36.25
C GLU A 263 13.13 -6.32 -36.45
N LYS A 264 14.06 -7.14 -35.94
CA LYS A 264 13.98 -8.61 -35.94
C LYS A 264 12.74 -9.14 -35.19
N ILE A 265 12.24 -8.40 -34.22
CA ILE A 265 11.11 -8.78 -33.36
C ILE A 265 9.86 -7.97 -33.74
N TYR A 266 10.03 -6.69 -34.08
CA TYR A 266 8.97 -5.77 -34.46
C TYR A 266 9.24 -5.22 -35.88
N PRO A 267 8.77 -5.89 -36.94
CA PRO A 267 8.87 -5.37 -38.30
C PRO A 267 8.16 -4.02 -38.41
N GLU A 268 8.75 -3.06 -39.12
CA GLU A 268 8.23 -1.69 -39.22
C GLU A 268 8.01 -1.00 -37.85
N HIS A 269 8.91 -1.23 -36.88
CA HIS A 269 8.76 -0.78 -35.48
C HIS A 269 8.49 0.72 -35.25
N GLU A 270 8.74 1.57 -36.26
CA GLU A 270 8.45 3.01 -36.25
C GLU A 270 6.98 3.33 -36.52
N LYS A 271 6.24 2.40 -37.14
CA LYS A 271 4.81 2.53 -37.36
C LYS A 271 4.04 1.99 -36.16
N PHE A 272 2.99 2.71 -35.78
CA PHE A 272 2.06 2.26 -34.74
C PHE A 272 1.17 1.16 -35.30
N ASN A 273 1.36 -0.08 -34.84
CA ASN A 273 0.63 -1.26 -35.31
C ASN A 273 0.12 -2.14 -34.15
N PRO A 274 -1.13 -1.93 -33.68
CA PRO A 274 -1.74 -2.72 -32.61
C PRO A 274 -1.83 -4.22 -32.89
N SER A 275 -1.95 -4.64 -34.16
CA SER A 275 -2.08 -6.05 -34.54
C SER A 275 -0.87 -6.91 -34.15
N LEU A 276 0.27 -6.30 -33.84
CA LEU A 276 1.45 -7.00 -33.29
C LEU A 276 1.17 -7.70 -31.95
N PHE A 277 0.12 -7.28 -31.24
CA PHE A 277 -0.28 -7.81 -29.93
C PHE A 277 -1.53 -8.69 -29.97
N GLU A 278 -1.88 -9.24 -31.14
CA GLU A 278 -2.87 -10.34 -31.24
C GLU A 278 -2.41 -11.59 -30.49
N ALA A 279 -1.10 -11.84 -30.47
CA ALA A 279 -0.47 -12.91 -29.70
C ALA A 279 0.31 -12.33 -28.51
N GLN A 280 0.48 -13.13 -27.46
CA GLN A 280 1.34 -12.71 -26.36
C GLN A 280 2.79 -12.53 -26.83
N PRO A 281 3.47 -11.45 -26.39
CA PRO A 281 4.88 -11.25 -26.69
C PRO A 281 5.74 -12.39 -26.16
N ARG A 282 6.85 -12.66 -26.85
CA ARG A 282 7.83 -13.63 -26.36
C ARG A 282 8.43 -13.15 -25.04
N PRO A 283 8.80 -14.07 -24.13
CA PRO A 283 9.49 -13.68 -22.90
C PRO A 283 10.72 -12.83 -23.20
N ASN A 284 10.97 -11.81 -22.37
CA ASN A 284 12.09 -10.86 -22.46
C ASN A 284 12.13 -9.96 -23.71
N THR A 285 11.09 -9.95 -24.55
CA THR A 285 11.04 -9.04 -25.72
C THR A 285 10.13 -7.83 -25.50
N TYR A 286 9.32 -7.85 -24.43
CA TYR A 286 8.36 -6.80 -24.11
C TYR A 286 8.32 -6.58 -22.60
N LEU A 287 8.76 -5.40 -22.16
CA LEU A 287 9.08 -5.07 -20.76
C LEU A 287 8.67 -3.63 -20.38
N PRO A 288 7.43 -3.19 -20.64
CA PRO A 288 7.02 -1.80 -20.38
C PRO A 288 7.00 -1.44 -18.88
N PHE A 289 6.91 -2.45 -18.01
CA PHE A 289 6.83 -2.32 -16.56
C PHE A 289 7.95 -3.09 -15.82
N GLY A 290 9.04 -3.46 -16.50
CA GLY A 290 10.10 -4.27 -15.91
C GLY A 290 9.81 -5.77 -15.86
N ILE A 291 10.60 -6.52 -15.09
CA ILE A 291 10.57 -7.99 -15.05
C ILE A 291 10.87 -8.53 -13.64
N GLY A 292 10.30 -9.69 -13.31
CA GLY A 292 10.61 -10.44 -12.08
C GLY A 292 10.24 -9.69 -10.81
N GLY A 293 11.07 -9.81 -9.76
CA GLY A 293 10.88 -9.10 -8.48
C GLY A 293 11.08 -7.57 -8.54
N TYR A 294 11.39 -7.03 -9.73
CA TYR A 294 11.49 -5.59 -9.99
C TYR A 294 10.42 -5.12 -11.00
N SER A 295 9.34 -5.89 -11.17
CA SER A 295 8.18 -5.43 -11.92
C SER A 295 7.52 -4.24 -11.20
N CYS A 296 6.99 -3.30 -11.97
CA CYS A 296 6.26 -2.16 -11.42
C CYS A 296 5.01 -2.69 -10.70
N PRO A 297 4.82 -2.40 -9.40
CA PRO A 297 3.62 -2.82 -8.68
C PRO A 297 2.34 -2.18 -9.23
N GLY A 298 2.46 -1.06 -9.93
CA GLY A 298 1.33 -0.36 -10.57
C GLY A 298 1.03 -0.81 -12.01
N SER A 299 1.65 -1.87 -12.54
CA SER A 299 1.50 -2.24 -13.95
C SER A 299 0.06 -2.52 -14.37
N GLU A 300 -0.67 -3.24 -13.54
CA GLU A 300 -2.04 -3.63 -13.81
C GLU A 300 -3.00 -2.47 -13.58
N LEU A 301 -2.79 -1.66 -12.52
CA LEU A 301 -3.58 -0.45 -12.32
C LEU A 301 -3.43 0.54 -13.49
N ALA A 302 -2.21 0.73 -13.99
CA ALA A 302 -1.96 1.60 -15.14
C ALA A 302 -2.67 1.09 -16.41
N LYS A 303 -2.63 -0.23 -16.68
CA LYS A 303 -3.36 -0.82 -17.82
C LYS A 303 -4.88 -0.64 -17.67
N LEU A 304 -5.42 -0.79 -16.46
CA LEU A 304 -6.83 -0.56 -16.18
C LEU A 304 -7.23 0.89 -16.43
N GLU A 305 -6.48 1.84 -15.90
CA GLU A 305 -6.74 3.27 -16.08
C GLU A 305 -6.70 3.64 -17.56
N MET A 306 -5.70 3.16 -18.30
CA MET A 306 -5.62 3.33 -19.76
C MET A 306 -6.83 2.73 -20.48
N LEU A 307 -7.29 1.54 -20.08
CA LEU A 307 -8.43 0.86 -20.67
C LEU A 307 -9.73 1.63 -20.43
N VAL A 308 -9.99 2.03 -19.19
CA VAL A 308 -11.19 2.80 -18.82
C VAL A 308 -11.20 4.14 -19.53
N PHE A 309 -10.06 4.84 -19.53
CA PHE A 309 -9.90 6.11 -20.23
C PHE A 309 -10.17 5.97 -21.72
N LEU A 310 -9.53 5.02 -22.41
CA LEU A 310 -9.71 4.81 -23.84
C LEU A 310 -11.15 4.38 -24.16
N TYR A 311 -11.75 3.48 -23.38
CA TYR A 311 -13.12 3.04 -23.58
C TYR A 311 -14.09 4.22 -23.59
N HIS A 312 -14.06 5.06 -22.55
CA HIS A 312 -14.94 6.24 -22.47
C HIS A 312 -14.61 7.27 -23.55
N LEU A 313 -13.32 7.57 -23.76
CA LEU A 313 -12.88 8.52 -24.78
C LEU A 313 -13.36 8.10 -26.19
N THR A 314 -13.32 6.81 -26.51
CA THR A 314 -13.73 6.31 -27.82
C THR A 314 -15.23 6.10 -27.96
N ASN A 315 -15.96 5.76 -26.89
CA ASN A 315 -17.38 5.44 -26.95
C ASN A 315 -18.27 6.66 -26.73
N ASP A 316 -17.97 7.49 -25.74
CA ASP A 316 -18.86 8.55 -25.28
C ASP A 316 -18.49 9.92 -25.87
N TYR A 317 -17.27 10.07 -26.40
CA TYR A 317 -16.76 11.35 -26.87
C TYR A 317 -16.30 11.34 -28.33
N ARG A 318 -16.43 12.49 -29.00
CA ARG A 318 -15.67 12.85 -30.20
C ARG A 318 -14.53 13.75 -29.77
N TRP A 319 -13.37 13.58 -30.40
CA TRP A 319 -12.21 14.40 -30.11
C TRP A 319 -11.51 14.77 -31.42
N LYS A 320 -10.86 15.94 -31.41
CA LYS A 320 -9.94 16.37 -32.46
C LYS A 320 -8.72 17.04 -31.83
N VAL A 321 -7.55 16.78 -32.41
CA VAL A 321 -6.33 17.50 -32.05
C VAL A 321 -6.45 18.95 -32.54
N VAL A 322 -6.07 19.88 -31.68
CA VAL A 322 -6.06 21.32 -31.97
C VAL A 322 -4.66 21.84 -31.70
N GLY A 323 -4.07 22.53 -32.68
CA GLY A 323 -2.68 23.01 -32.62
C GLY A 323 -1.87 22.53 -33.82
N GLU A 324 -0.80 23.26 -34.13
CA GLU A 324 0.04 23.06 -35.33
C GLU A 324 1.47 22.60 -35.01
N GLU A 325 1.85 22.49 -33.73
CA GLU A 325 3.18 22.03 -33.36
C GLU A 325 3.31 20.52 -33.54
N GLU A 326 4.00 20.12 -34.61
CA GLU A 326 4.35 18.73 -34.85
C GLU A 326 5.69 18.36 -34.18
N GLY A 327 5.76 17.11 -33.71
CA GLY A 327 6.99 16.49 -33.21
C GLY A 327 6.96 16.17 -31.72
N ILE A 328 7.99 15.42 -31.30
CA ILE A 328 8.12 14.91 -29.94
C ILE A 328 9.29 15.62 -29.25
N HIS A 329 9.07 16.06 -28.02
CA HIS A 329 10.12 16.46 -27.09
C HIS A 329 10.57 15.23 -26.29
N TYR A 330 11.82 14.84 -26.49
CA TYR A 330 12.41 13.69 -25.81
C TYR A 330 13.09 14.14 -24.50
N GLY A 331 12.33 14.09 -23.40
CA GLY A 331 12.84 14.20 -22.04
C GLY A 331 12.91 12.82 -21.36
N SER A 332 12.72 12.77 -20.03
CA SER A 332 12.55 11.49 -19.30
C SER A 332 11.41 10.64 -19.87
N PHE A 333 10.36 11.31 -20.34
CA PHE A 333 9.23 10.75 -21.08
C PHE A 333 9.08 11.51 -22.40
N PRO A 334 8.77 10.81 -23.51
CA PRO A 334 8.49 11.45 -24.78
C PRO A 334 7.12 12.14 -24.69
N VAL A 335 7.07 13.45 -24.92
CA VAL A 335 5.82 14.22 -24.92
C VAL A 335 5.71 15.02 -26.21
N PRO A 336 4.51 15.23 -26.77
CA PRO A 336 4.34 16.11 -27.92
C PRO A 336 4.86 17.53 -27.61
N LYS A 337 5.54 18.16 -28.58
CA LYS A 337 5.95 19.57 -28.48
C LYS A 337 4.70 20.45 -28.32
N GLY A 338 4.72 21.37 -27.36
CA GLY A 338 3.55 22.19 -27.04
C GLY A 338 2.40 21.46 -26.33
N GLY A 339 2.56 20.16 -26.02
CA GLY A 339 1.49 19.30 -25.50
C GLY A 339 0.50 18.83 -26.59
N LEU A 340 -0.45 17.97 -26.23
CA LEU A 340 -1.50 17.51 -27.13
C LEU A 340 -2.84 18.12 -26.74
N THR A 341 -3.16 19.29 -27.29
CA THR A 341 -4.43 19.95 -27.00
C THR A 341 -5.56 19.25 -27.76
N LEU A 342 -6.57 18.78 -27.03
CA LEU A 342 -7.73 18.10 -27.59
C LEU A 342 -8.98 18.96 -27.40
N LYS A 343 -9.76 19.13 -28.47
CA LYS A 343 -11.16 19.56 -28.34
C LYS A 343 -12.03 18.32 -28.24
N ILE A 344 -12.67 18.15 -27.09
CA ILE A 344 -13.52 17.01 -26.76
C ILE A 344 -14.98 17.47 -26.74
N THR A 345 -15.87 16.71 -27.36
CA THR A 345 -17.32 16.93 -27.34
C THR A 345 -18.02 15.61 -27.06
N HIS A 346 -19.05 15.60 -26.23
CA HIS A 346 -19.86 14.41 -26.01
C HIS A 346 -20.53 13.98 -27.32
N LYS A 347 -20.62 12.68 -27.58
CA LYS A 347 -21.51 12.16 -28.63
C LYS A 347 -22.92 12.26 -28.08
N GLU A 348 -23.69 13.22 -28.55
CA GLU A 348 -25.14 13.17 -28.32
C GLU A 348 -25.69 11.91 -29.03
N GLU A 349 -26.64 11.22 -28.39
CA GLU A 349 -27.24 9.94 -28.84
C GLU A 349 -27.81 10.00 -30.25
#